data_AF-A0A0U3A846-F1
#
_entry.id   AF-A0A0U3A846-F1
#
_cell.length_a   1.000
_cell.length_b   1.000
_cell.length_c   1.000
_cell.angle_alpha   90.00
_cell.angle_beta   90.00
_cell.angle_gamma   90.00
#
_symmetry.space_group_name_H-M   'P 1'
#
loop_
_entity.id
_entity.type
_entity.pdbx_description
1 polymer ?
#
loop_
_entity_poly.entity_id
_entity_poly.type
_entity_poly.pdbx_seq_one_letter_code
_entity_poly.pdbx_strand_id
1 'polypeptide(L)'
;MDNLIAANIRQRPIRSLVSVIGVALGVALVMLFTGLARGMSNDLQRRSQNIRAEIIFTRPGTMDNLTSSPANLSTQYVENLRSIDGVESAVPVIRYVFQGGAGFGFEQVEGIDWEPFAQMNGVRIVEGSAPKPRTEEEKAADKMVEIVIDETKARNSGTGVGGELKLFGDIPH
;
A
#
# COMPACT_ATOMS: atom_id res chain seq x y z
N MET A 1 30.42 39.34 -34.01
CA MET A 1 30.56 39.91 -32.66
C MET A 1 30.71 38.82 -31.59
N ASP A 2 30.27 37.59 -31.87
CA ASP A 2 30.35 36.43 -30.96
C ASP A 2 31.77 36.03 -30.56
N ASN A 3 32.75 36.35 -31.42
CA ASN A 3 34.15 36.02 -31.23
C ASN A 3 34.79 36.78 -30.03
N LEU A 4 34.28 37.98 -29.69
CA LEU A 4 34.80 38.77 -28.56
C LEU A 4 34.35 38.22 -27.20
N ILE A 5 33.16 37.62 -27.13
CA ILE A 5 32.62 37.00 -25.91
C ILE A 5 33.36 35.69 -25.62
N ALA A 6 33.53 34.86 -26.64
CA ALA A 6 34.30 33.60 -26.53
C ALA A 6 35.78 33.83 -26.18
N ALA A 7 36.40 34.88 -26.74
CA ALA A 7 37.77 35.27 -26.42
C ALA A 7 37.96 35.66 -24.94
N ASN A 8 37.01 36.42 -24.38
CA ASN A 8 37.03 36.81 -22.96
C ASN A 8 36.86 35.62 -22.00
N ILE A 9 35.99 34.66 -22.34
CA ILE A 9 35.82 33.42 -21.56
C ILE A 9 37.12 32.60 -21.54
N ARG A 10 37.84 32.56 -22.66
CA ARG A 10 39.09 31.81 -22.84
C ARG A 10 40.29 32.47 -22.12
N GLN A 11 40.19 33.76 -21.78
CA GLN A 11 41.25 34.51 -21.09
C GLN A 11 41.34 34.19 -19.58
N ARG A 12 40.22 33.77 -18.95
CA ARG A 12 40.18 33.35 -17.53
C ARG A 12 39.35 32.06 -17.38
N PRO A 13 39.83 30.93 -17.92
CA PRO A 13 39.04 29.70 -18.12
C PRO A 13 38.54 29.09 -16.81
N ILE A 14 39.33 29.14 -15.73
CA ILE A 14 38.96 28.57 -14.43
C ILE A 14 37.77 29.32 -13.81
N ARG A 15 37.77 30.65 -13.84
CA ARG A 15 36.70 31.46 -13.22
C ARG A 15 35.37 31.28 -13.95
N SER A 16 35.42 31.25 -15.28
CA SER A 16 34.24 31.00 -16.12
C SER A 16 33.70 29.59 -15.90
N LEU A 17 34.57 28.58 -15.84
CA LEU A 17 34.17 27.19 -15.61
C LEU A 17 33.50 26.99 -14.25
N VAL A 18 34.11 27.53 -13.18
CA VAL A 18 33.53 27.45 -11.81
C VAL A 18 32.16 28.14 -11.75
N SER A 19 31.99 29.26 -12.45
CA SER A 19 30.70 29.97 -12.49
C SER A 19 29.63 29.18 -13.23
N VAL A 20 29.97 28.59 -14.39
CA VAL A 20 29.04 27.74 -15.15
C VAL A 20 28.65 26.49 -14.35
N ILE A 21 29.61 25.84 -13.70
CA ILE A 21 29.35 24.67 -12.84
C ILE A 21 28.47 25.06 -11.65
N GLY A 22 28.73 26.20 -11.01
CA GLY A 22 27.92 26.67 -9.88
C GLY A 22 26.46 26.91 -10.26
N VAL A 23 26.21 27.58 -11.39
CA VAL A 23 24.85 27.79 -11.90
C VAL A 23 24.20 26.46 -12.31
N ALA A 24 24.92 25.60 -13.02
CA ALA A 24 24.41 24.30 -13.45
C ALA A 24 24.02 23.41 -12.25
N LEU A 25 24.85 23.36 -11.21
CA LEU A 25 24.56 22.64 -9.97
C LEU A 25 23.35 23.23 -9.25
N GLY A 26 23.25 24.55 -9.15
CA GLY A 26 22.09 25.21 -8.52
C GLY A 26 20.78 24.85 -9.23
N VAL A 27 20.77 24.92 -10.56
CA VAL A 27 19.61 24.56 -11.38
C VAL A 27 19.27 23.06 -11.26
N ALA A 28 20.28 22.19 -11.30
CA ALA A 28 20.09 20.75 -11.14
C ALA A 28 19.49 20.39 -9.76
N LEU A 29 19.97 21.01 -8.68
CA LEU A 29 19.45 20.79 -7.33
C LEU A 29 18.00 21.27 -7.20
N VAL A 30 17.67 22.43 -7.77
CA VAL A 30 16.29 22.93 -7.77
C VAL A 30 15.37 21.97 -8.55
N MET A 31 15.78 21.51 -9.73
CA MET A 31 15.01 20.53 -10.51
C MET A 31 14.85 19.19 -9.76
N LEU A 32 15.90 18.70 -9.13
CA LEU A 32 15.87 17.44 -8.37
C LEU A 32 14.93 17.55 -7.17
N PHE A 33 15.04 18.62 -6.39
CA PHE A 33 14.20 18.80 -5.20
C PHE A 33 12.73 19.03 -5.58
N THR A 34 12.46 19.83 -6.60
CA THR A 34 11.08 20.05 -7.07
C THR A 34 10.47 18.79 -7.69
N GLY A 35 11.26 18.00 -8.43
CA GLY A 35 10.86 16.70 -8.95
C GLY A 35 10.53 15.72 -7.83
N LEU A 36 11.39 15.62 -6.81
CA LEU A 36 11.16 14.77 -5.63
C LEU A 36 9.91 15.21 -4.86
N ALA A 37 9.79 16.49 -4.54
CA ALA A 37 8.64 17.02 -3.80
C ALA A 37 7.31 16.75 -4.52
N ARG A 38 7.27 16.99 -5.84
CA ARG A 38 6.08 16.69 -6.66
C ARG A 38 5.83 15.18 -6.76
N GLY A 39 6.88 14.38 -6.92
CA GLY A 39 6.77 12.92 -6.94
C GLY A 39 6.18 12.37 -5.65
N MET A 40 6.72 12.81 -4.50
CA MET A 40 6.23 12.44 -3.17
C MET A 40 4.79 12.92 -2.95
N SER A 41 4.46 14.15 -3.32
CA SER A 41 3.10 14.68 -3.20
C SER A 41 2.11 13.88 -4.04
N ASN A 42 2.47 13.50 -5.27
CA ASN A 42 1.62 12.70 -6.14
C ASN A 42 1.46 11.26 -5.62
N ASP A 43 2.51 10.67 -5.06
CA ASP A 43 2.45 9.35 -4.43
C ASP A 43 1.55 9.37 -3.18
N LEU A 44 1.72 10.37 -2.31
CA LEU A 44 0.86 10.58 -1.14
C LEU A 44 -0.61 10.79 -1.55
N GLN A 45 -0.86 11.61 -2.57
CA GLN A 45 -2.21 11.85 -3.07
C GLN A 45 -2.84 10.56 -3.63
N ARG A 46 -2.11 9.79 -4.44
CA ARG A 46 -2.60 8.50 -4.96
C ARG A 46 -2.93 7.52 -3.85
N ARG A 47 -2.07 7.42 -2.83
CA ARG A 47 -2.31 6.54 -1.67
C ARG A 47 -3.50 7.01 -0.85
N SER A 48 -3.62 8.31 -0.62
CA SER A 48 -4.74 8.88 0.13
C SER A 48 -6.08 8.71 -0.59
N GLN A 49 -6.10 8.79 -1.93
CA GLN A 49 -7.33 8.59 -2.73
C GLN A 49 -7.77 7.13 -2.79
N ASN A 50 -6.87 6.18 -2.58
CA ASN A 50 -7.18 4.75 -2.59
C ASN A 50 -7.82 4.26 -1.28
N ILE A 51 -7.82 5.07 -0.22
CA ILE A 51 -8.52 4.78 1.03
C ILE A 51 -9.91 5.38 0.94
N ARG A 52 -10.91 4.57 0.58
CA ARG A 52 -12.33 5.01 0.55
C ARG A 52 -13.03 4.87 1.90
N ALA A 53 -12.52 3.99 2.78
CA ALA A 53 -13.00 3.90 4.15
C ALA A 53 -12.48 5.09 4.98
N GLU A 54 -13.36 6.03 5.30
CA GLU A 54 -13.01 7.28 5.99
C GLU A 54 -12.78 7.09 7.50
N ILE A 55 -13.45 6.11 8.12
CA ILE A 55 -13.45 5.94 9.58
C ILE A 55 -13.09 4.49 9.95
N ILE A 56 -12.12 4.32 10.84
CA ILE A 56 -11.79 3.05 11.47
C ILE A 56 -12.39 3.02 12.87
N PHE A 57 -13.38 2.15 13.08
CA PHE A 57 -13.96 1.92 14.40
C PHE A 57 -13.23 0.75 15.08
N THR A 58 -12.63 1.03 16.24
CA THR A 58 -11.89 0.04 17.03
C THR A 58 -12.07 0.31 18.52
N ARG A 59 -11.67 -0.64 19.37
CA ARG A 59 -11.75 -0.46 20.81
C ARG A 59 -10.74 0.58 21.32
N PRO A 60 -11.10 1.36 22.35
CA PRO A 60 -10.17 2.23 23.05
C PRO A 60 -8.90 1.46 23.48
N GLY A 61 -7.72 2.07 23.33
CA GLY A 61 -6.42 1.47 23.67
C GLY A 61 -5.92 0.37 22.73
N THR A 62 -6.68 0.01 21.68
CA THR A 62 -6.23 -0.98 20.69
C THR A 62 -5.36 -0.35 19.59
N MET A 63 -5.48 0.96 19.36
CA MET A 63 -4.66 1.68 18.37
C MET A 63 -3.20 1.88 18.82
N ASP A 64 -2.91 1.75 20.11
CA ASP A 64 -1.55 1.85 20.65
C ASP A 64 -0.69 0.64 20.25
N ASN A 65 -1.34 -0.50 19.93
CA ASN A 65 -0.70 -1.67 19.35
C ASN A 65 -1.04 -1.74 17.86
N LEU A 66 -0.25 -1.05 17.04
CA LEU A 66 -0.25 -1.16 15.57
C LEU A 66 0.03 -2.60 15.07
N THR A 67 0.35 -3.52 15.98
CA THR A 67 0.74 -4.90 15.77
C THR A 67 -0.37 -5.82 16.27
N SER A 68 -1.18 -6.31 15.34
CA SER A 68 -2.22 -7.34 15.55
C SER A 68 -3.36 -6.95 16.47
N SER A 69 -4.55 -6.73 15.90
CA SER A 69 -5.76 -6.58 16.69
C SER A 69 -6.29 -7.96 17.04
N PRO A 70 -6.26 -8.41 18.31
CA PRO A 70 -6.98 -9.62 18.68
C PRO A 70 -8.46 -9.34 18.40
N ALA A 71 -9.07 -10.16 17.54
CA ALA A 71 -10.41 -10.00 16.95
C ALA A 71 -11.55 -9.98 17.98
N ASN A 72 -11.48 -9.02 18.89
CA ASN A 72 -12.25 -8.97 20.11
C ASN A 72 -13.42 -7.97 19.99
N LEU A 73 -13.48 -7.19 18.91
CA LEU A 73 -14.63 -6.35 18.60
C LEU A 73 -15.71 -7.21 17.93
N SER A 74 -16.91 -7.22 18.52
CA SER A 74 -18.04 -7.99 17.97
C SER A 74 -18.47 -7.43 16.61
N THR A 75 -18.75 -8.30 15.65
CA THR A 75 -19.30 -7.92 14.35
C THR A 75 -20.72 -7.36 14.45
N GLN A 76 -21.42 -7.57 15.57
CA GLN A 76 -22.75 -6.99 15.82
C GLN A 76 -22.76 -5.46 15.82
N TYR A 77 -21.60 -4.82 16.07
CA TYR A 77 -21.48 -3.36 15.98
C TYR A 77 -21.67 -2.85 14.55
N VAL A 78 -21.50 -3.68 13.51
CA VAL A 78 -21.70 -3.28 12.12
C VAL A 78 -23.12 -2.78 11.88
N GLU A 79 -24.13 -3.50 12.37
CA GLU A 79 -25.53 -3.08 12.22
C GLU A 79 -25.84 -1.81 13.02
N ASN A 80 -25.27 -1.69 14.22
CA ASN A 80 -25.40 -0.47 15.03
C ASN A 80 -24.78 0.73 14.32
N LEU A 81 -23.58 0.58 13.73
CA LEU A 81 -22.91 1.65 12.99
C LEU A 81 -23.69 2.05 11.74
N ARG A 82 -24.25 1.09 11.00
CA ARG A 82 -25.10 1.36 9.82
C ARG A 82 -26.38 2.13 10.15
N SER A 83 -26.87 2.04 11.39
CA SER A 83 -28.07 2.77 11.82
C SER A 83 -27.81 4.24 12.18
N ILE A 84 -26.55 4.69 12.21
CA ILE A 84 -26.19 6.08 12.47
C ILE A 84 -26.40 6.90 11.19
N ASP A 85 -27.08 8.04 11.32
CA ASP A 85 -27.26 8.97 10.21
C ASP A 85 -25.92 9.45 9.64
N GLY A 86 -25.77 9.41 8.32
CA GLY A 86 -24.52 9.72 7.61
C GLY A 86 -23.57 8.55 7.38
N VAL A 87 -23.84 7.34 7.92
CA VAL A 87 -23.02 6.14 7.61
C VAL A 87 -23.55 5.45 6.35
N GLU A 88 -22.80 5.53 5.25
CA GLU A 88 -23.16 4.87 3.98
C GLU A 88 -22.96 3.35 4.03
N SER A 89 -21.83 2.89 4.59
CA SER A 89 -21.50 1.47 4.69
C SER A 89 -20.58 1.21 5.88
N ALA A 90 -20.72 0.02 6.47
CA ALA A 90 -19.81 -0.49 7.48
C ALA A 90 -19.50 -1.97 7.18
N VAL A 91 -18.23 -2.34 7.26
CA VAL A 91 -17.76 -3.72 7.04
C VAL A 91 -16.82 -4.13 8.17
N PRO A 92 -16.96 -5.36 8.69
CA PRO A 92 -16.03 -5.88 9.68
C PRO A 92 -14.71 -6.29 9.01
N VAL A 93 -13.59 -5.93 9.64
CA VAL A 93 -12.24 -6.31 9.18
C VAL A 93 -11.43 -6.79 10.37
N ILE A 94 -10.80 -7.95 10.24
CA ILE A 94 -9.83 -8.47 11.21
C ILE A 94 -8.43 -8.30 10.61
N ARG A 95 -7.54 -7.56 11.28
CA ARG A 95 -6.16 -7.35 10.80
C ARG A 95 -5.16 -8.05 11.69
N TYR A 96 -4.32 -8.86 11.09
CA TYR A 96 -3.20 -9.51 11.74
C TYR A 96 -1.90 -9.12 11.04
N VAL A 97 -0.94 -8.59 11.81
CA VAL A 97 0.33 -8.10 11.30
C VAL A 97 1.44 -8.98 11.88
N PHE A 98 2.30 -9.52 11.02
CA PHE A 98 3.39 -10.40 11.41
C PHE A 98 4.67 -10.02 10.69
N GLN A 99 5.82 -10.48 11.19
CA GLN A 99 7.09 -10.32 10.48
C GLN A 99 7.15 -11.36 9.36
N GLY A 100 7.36 -10.90 8.12
CA GLY A 100 7.45 -11.78 6.95
C GLY A 100 8.70 -12.66 6.99
N GLY A 101 8.63 -13.84 6.37
CA GLY A 101 9.74 -14.81 6.35
C GLY A 101 10.89 -14.45 5.38
N ALA A 102 10.68 -13.50 4.47
CA ALA A 102 11.66 -13.12 3.44
C ALA A 102 11.99 -11.62 3.49
N GLY A 103 12.90 -11.22 4.40
CA GLY A 103 13.52 -9.89 4.45
C GLY A 103 13.10 -9.00 5.61
N PHE A 104 13.43 -7.71 5.54
CA PHE A 104 12.95 -6.68 6.46
C PHE A 104 11.58 -6.19 6.00
N GLY A 105 10.52 -6.58 6.70
CA GLY A 105 9.16 -6.12 6.40
C GLY A 105 8.11 -6.73 7.30
N PHE A 106 7.03 -5.98 7.53
CA PHE A 106 5.81 -6.52 8.12
C PHE A 106 4.88 -6.97 7.01
N GLU A 107 4.28 -8.13 7.18
CA GLU A 107 3.18 -8.62 6.35
C GLU A 107 1.87 -8.45 7.11
N GLN A 108 0.81 -8.18 6.37
CA GLN A 108 -0.53 -8.00 6.92
C GLN A 108 -1.48 -8.96 6.22
N VAL A 109 -2.26 -9.68 7.01
CA VAL A 109 -3.37 -10.50 6.53
C VAL A 109 -4.66 -9.90 7.09
N GLU A 110 -5.65 -9.76 6.21
CA GLU A 110 -6.96 -9.25 6.56
C GLU A 110 -8.03 -10.33 6.39
N GLY A 111 -8.77 -10.61 7.46
CA GLY A 111 -10.00 -11.37 7.41
C GLY A 111 -11.15 -10.42 7.08
N ILE A 112 -11.73 -10.57 5.88
CA ILE A 112 -12.79 -9.72 5.35
C ILE A 112 -13.90 -10.54 4.72
N ASP A 113 -15.10 -9.97 4.67
CA ASP A 113 -16.13 -10.42 3.73
C ASP A 113 -15.88 -9.70 2.39
N TRP A 114 -15.53 -10.48 1.36
CA TRP A 114 -14.98 -9.95 0.11
C TRP A 114 -15.90 -8.97 -0.59
N GLU A 115 -17.16 -9.36 -0.81
CA GLU A 115 -18.09 -8.60 -1.63
C GLU A 115 -18.38 -7.20 -1.07
N PRO A 116 -18.85 -7.05 0.20
CA PRO A 116 -19.10 -5.73 0.76
C PRO A 116 -17.80 -4.92 0.93
N PHE A 117 -16.68 -5.57 1.23
CA PHE A 117 -15.39 -4.89 1.35
C PHE A 117 -14.90 -4.33 0.00
N ALA A 118 -15.02 -5.11 -1.07
CA ALA A 118 -14.59 -4.74 -2.41
C ALA A 118 -15.45 -3.59 -2.96
N GLN A 119 -16.77 -3.64 -2.73
CA GLN A 119 -17.68 -2.56 -3.11
C GLN A 119 -17.37 -1.26 -2.37
N MET A 120 -17.18 -1.32 -1.04
CA MET A 120 -16.87 -0.15 -0.22
C MET A 120 -15.53 0.49 -0.60
N ASN A 121 -14.51 -0.33 -0.84
CA ASN A 121 -13.15 0.16 -1.15
C ASN A 121 -12.88 0.35 -2.65
N GLY A 122 -13.82 -0.02 -3.53
CA GLY A 122 -13.61 0.00 -4.98
C GLY A 122 -12.49 -0.95 -5.45
N VAL A 123 -12.27 -2.04 -4.72
CA VAL A 123 -11.26 -3.05 -5.05
C VAL A 123 -11.81 -3.95 -6.15
N ARG A 124 -10.97 -4.31 -7.12
CA ARG A 124 -11.32 -5.23 -8.21
C ARG A 124 -10.30 -6.35 -8.31
N ILE A 125 -10.77 -7.53 -8.68
CA ILE A 125 -9.89 -8.65 -9.07
C ILE A 125 -9.26 -8.33 -10.42
N VAL A 126 -7.93 -8.40 -10.49
CA VAL A 126 -7.18 -8.25 -11.73
C VAL A 126 -7.05 -9.59 -12.46
N GLU A 127 -6.84 -10.67 -11.70
CA GLU A 127 -6.65 -12.03 -12.21
C GLU A 127 -7.25 -13.05 -11.22
N GLY A 128 -7.83 -14.13 -11.73
CA GLY A 128 -8.46 -15.18 -10.91
C GLY A 128 -9.90 -14.87 -10.51
N SER A 129 -10.31 -15.32 -9.32
CA SER A 129 -11.66 -15.14 -8.79
C SER A 129 -11.62 -14.64 -7.35
N ALA A 130 -12.72 -14.00 -6.93
CA ALA A 130 -12.93 -13.62 -5.54
C ALA A 130 -12.88 -14.86 -4.63
N PRO A 131 -12.31 -14.73 -3.42
CA PRO A 131 -12.20 -15.82 -2.47
C PRO A 131 -13.60 -16.15 -1.95
N LYS A 132 -13.94 -17.43 -1.90
CA LYS A 132 -15.25 -17.87 -1.41
C LYS A 132 -15.17 -18.33 0.05
N PRO A 133 -16.24 -18.13 0.84
CA PRO A 133 -16.33 -18.74 2.16
C PRO A 133 -16.26 -20.26 2.02
N ARG A 134 -15.40 -20.89 2.83
CA ARG A 134 -15.26 -22.33 2.84
C ARG A 134 -16.55 -22.99 3.34
N THR A 135 -17.05 -23.97 2.60
CA THR A 135 -18.19 -24.79 3.04
C THR A 135 -17.81 -25.71 4.21
N GLU A 136 -18.79 -26.19 4.98
CA GLU A 136 -18.52 -27.11 6.11
C GLU A 136 -17.85 -28.42 5.66
N GLU A 137 -18.18 -28.90 4.45
CA GLU A 137 -17.56 -30.07 3.84
C GLU A 137 -16.08 -29.81 3.51
N GLU A 138 -15.76 -28.65 2.96
CA GLU A 138 -14.37 -28.26 2.66
C GLU A 138 -13.55 -27.98 3.93
N LYS A 139 -14.20 -27.50 5.00
CA LYS A 139 -13.56 -27.39 6.33
C LYS A 139 -13.21 -28.78 6.88
N ALA A 140 -14.14 -29.74 6.77
CA ALA A 140 -13.92 -31.11 7.20
C ALA A 140 -12.87 -31.85 6.37
N ALA A 141 -12.73 -31.49 5.09
CA ALA A 141 -11.73 -32.05 4.18
C ALA A 141 -10.35 -31.36 4.26
N ASP A 142 -10.16 -30.42 5.19
CA ASP A 142 -8.94 -29.60 5.36
C ASP A 142 -8.43 -28.98 4.05
N LYS A 143 -9.37 -28.58 3.18
CA LYS A 143 -9.04 -27.94 1.91
C LYS A 143 -8.34 -26.60 2.17
N MET A 144 -7.45 -26.17 1.29
CA MET A 144 -6.69 -24.92 1.42
C MET A 144 -7.60 -23.68 1.46
N VAL A 145 -7.11 -22.57 2.04
CA VAL A 145 -7.87 -21.31 2.14
C VAL A 145 -7.66 -20.54 0.85
N GLU A 146 -8.72 -20.10 0.18
CA GLU A 146 -8.57 -19.16 -0.92
C GLU A 146 -8.16 -17.78 -0.39
N ILE A 147 -7.07 -17.22 -0.92
CA ILE A 147 -6.57 -15.91 -0.53
C ILE A 147 -6.44 -15.01 -1.76
N VAL A 148 -6.58 -13.70 -1.54
CA VAL A 148 -6.24 -12.70 -2.54
C VAL A 148 -5.01 -11.96 -2.07
N ILE A 149 -4.06 -11.78 -2.97
CA ILE A 149 -2.84 -11.02 -2.75
C ILE A 149 -2.86 -9.75 -3.59
N ASP A 150 -2.23 -8.69 -3.09
CA ASP A 150 -2.06 -7.47 -3.87
C ASP A 150 -1.06 -7.67 -5.03
N GLU A 151 -1.13 -6.82 -6.05
CA GLU A 151 -0.28 -6.91 -7.24
C GLU A 151 1.23 -6.81 -6.89
N THR A 152 1.57 -6.06 -5.85
CA THR A 152 2.97 -5.88 -5.42
C THR A 152 3.48 -7.16 -4.77
N LYS A 153 2.68 -7.79 -3.91
CA LYS A 153 2.99 -9.08 -3.29
C LYS A 153 3.10 -10.17 -4.33
N ALA A 154 2.14 -10.27 -5.28
CA ALA A 154 2.19 -11.23 -6.38
C ALA A 154 3.49 -11.10 -7.20
N ARG A 155 3.86 -9.87 -7.56
CA ARG A 155 5.09 -9.59 -8.30
C ARG A 155 6.35 -9.92 -7.51
N ASN A 156 6.37 -9.65 -6.21
CA ASN A 156 7.53 -9.88 -5.35
C ASN A 156 7.70 -11.35 -4.98
N SER A 157 6.61 -12.10 -4.79
CA SER A 157 6.66 -13.52 -4.47
C SER A 157 6.78 -14.41 -5.71
N GLY A 158 6.52 -13.86 -6.91
CA GLY A 158 6.45 -14.63 -8.15
C GLY A 158 5.27 -15.61 -8.19
N THR A 159 4.26 -15.39 -7.36
CA THR A 159 3.09 -16.27 -7.23
C THR A 159 1.95 -15.75 -8.11
N GLY A 160 1.40 -16.62 -8.96
CA GLY A 160 0.21 -16.35 -9.76
C GLY A 160 -1.02 -17.09 -9.24
N VAL A 161 -2.13 -17.00 -10.00
CA VAL A 161 -3.38 -17.72 -9.66
C VAL A 161 -3.13 -19.23 -9.60
N GLY A 162 -3.61 -19.86 -8.51
CA GLY A 162 -3.42 -21.29 -8.26
C GLY A 162 -2.06 -21.66 -7.65
N GLY A 163 -1.21 -20.68 -7.36
CA GLY A 163 -0.02 -20.89 -6.53
C GLY A 163 -0.36 -20.93 -5.04
N GLU A 164 0.47 -21.63 -4.28
CA GLU A 164 0.35 -21.73 -2.82
C GLU A 164 1.22 -20.66 -2.14
N LEU A 165 0.74 -20.12 -1.01
CA LEU A 165 1.48 -19.15 -0.22
C LEU A 165 1.47 -19.53 1.27
N LYS A 166 2.65 -19.57 1.88
CA LYS A 166 2.77 -19.78 3.32
C LYS A 166 2.57 -18.46 4.06
N LEU A 167 1.40 -18.30 4.69
CA LEU A 167 1.06 -17.12 5.49
C LEU A 167 1.46 -17.27 6.96
N PHE A 168 1.18 -18.42 7.58
CA PHE A 168 1.42 -18.65 9.00
C PHE A 168 2.25 -19.93 9.23
N GLY A 169 3.52 -19.75 9.61
CA GLY A 169 4.41 -20.89 9.88
C GLY A 169 4.59 -21.81 8.67
N ASP A 170 4.68 -23.12 8.91
CA ASP A 170 4.86 -24.14 7.88
C ASP A 170 3.57 -24.60 7.20
N ILE A 171 2.42 -23.97 7.50
CA ILE A 171 1.12 -24.35 6.95
C ILE A 171 0.94 -23.66 5.58
N PRO A 172 0.82 -24.43 4.48
CA PRO A 172 0.57 -23.86 3.16
C PRO A 172 -0.90 -23.42 3.03
N HIS A 173 -1.14 -22.24 2.48
CA HIS A 173 -2.47 -21.67 2.24
C HIS A 173 -2.70 -21.40 0.76
#